data_AF-A0AA43CK37-F1
#
_entry.id   AF-A0AA43CK37-F1
#
_cell.length_a   1.000
_cell.length_b   1.000
_cell.length_c   1.000
_cell.angle_alpha   90.00
_cell.angle_beta   90.00
_cell.angle_gamma   90.00
#
_symmetry.space_group_name_H-M   'P 1'
#
loop_
_entity.id
_entity.type
_entity.pdbx_description
1 polymer ?
#
loop_
_entity_poly.entity_id
_entity_poly.type
_entity_poly.pdbx_seq_one_letter_code
_entity_poly.pdbx_strand_id
1 'polypeptide(L)'
;MSKSGNTTFKIGHEYLLPNEDVIIQQMVDEMQDEMVRLYKEEGKIMPRQVHTKMHGCVKGIFKIDPNLDPKYRVGVFKEARDYNCWIRFSNANLPPQPDKKKDIRGIAIKLMGVPGEKILNSKRHAKTHDFLLMSSETFFSRNIVQFAPLLTAATSENPKKLMIKYAITHLRLIFRLLKSRIKCDNLLNIPYWSTQPYRFGTPDKAVKYFLKPSEDNVIINENLEEDDYLRRNLSQTLNNHSAEFDFYVQFQTDADEMPIEDPVVPWTSDFHKLATLVIPAQEIDSNKQIRFGEDLSFNAWHALPEHRPLGNFNRARKRAYDAMSKFRHEYNDRPDKEPEDSVDFLQGTRIPSENVIPQEISRKGVIHMQADVLVDCSKKIAFEFISSGAELPNWLKKFGKIPQALNAVNISSSYNTAGDQRIVHFDGGESVHEELITFNPSANYSYKVTKFSSIFKKFSDEAYSIMWFDTIDDKTRISWEYMYTAKNFFARIILKFVLRLIKYEEFMQQSLDNAKDYIENGD
;
A
#
# COMPACT_ATOMS: atom_id res chain seq x y z
N MET A 1 14.38 -15.94 -45.50
CA MET A 1 15.34 -15.35 -44.54
C MET A 1 16.10 -14.25 -45.25
N SER A 2 15.68 -13.01 -45.04
CA SER A 2 16.39 -11.80 -45.48
C SER A 2 16.68 -11.01 -44.20
N LYS A 3 17.96 -10.94 -43.81
CA LYS A 3 18.41 -10.05 -42.74
C LYS A 3 18.30 -8.62 -43.28
N SER A 4 17.18 -7.97 -43.02
CA SER A 4 16.98 -6.55 -43.31
C SER A 4 17.87 -5.72 -42.38
N GLY A 5 18.86 -5.02 -42.95
CA GLY A 5 19.51 -3.83 -42.41
C GLY A 5 20.31 -4.00 -41.12
N ASN A 6 21.63 -3.80 -41.20
CA ASN A 6 22.50 -3.56 -40.04
C ASN A 6 22.11 -2.20 -39.40
N THR A 7 21.03 -2.16 -38.63
CA THR A 7 20.74 -1.00 -37.78
C THR A 7 21.55 -1.15 -36.50
N THR A 8 22.70 -0.50 -36.42
CA THR A 8 23.45 -0.42 -35.16
C THR A 8 22.67 0.45 -34.18
N PHE A 9 22.13 -0.15 -33.12
CA PHE A 9 21.46 0.60 -32.07
C PHE A 9 22.48 1.44 -31.28
N LYS A 10 22.06 2.59 -30.77
CA LYS A 10 22.91 3.52 -30.01
C LYS A 10 22.40 3.66 -28.57
N ILE A 11 23.32 3.70 -27.63
CA ILE A 11 23.02 3.92 -26.22
C ILE A 11 22.27 5.25 -26.07
N GLY A 12 21.21 5.24 -25.26
CA GLY A 12 20.36 6.41 -24.98
C GLY A 12 19.47 6.87 -26.13
N HIS A 13 19.52 6.22 -27.30
CA HIS A 13 18.76 6.63 -28.47
C HIS A 13 17.35 6.02 -28.49
N GLU A 14 16.35 6.85 -28.79
CA GLU A 14 14.96 6.45 -28.98
C GLU A 14 14.69 6.14 -30.46
N TYR A 15 13.84 5.15 -30.73
CA TYR A 15 13.47 4.76 -32.09
C TYR A 15 11.94 4.77 -32.20
N LEU A 16 11.42 5.76 -32.92
CA LEU A 16 9.97 5.97 -33.03
C LEU A 16 9.30 4.85 -33.83
N LEU A 17 8.11 4.46 -33.38
CA LEU A 17 7.28 3.49 -34.11
C LEU A 17 6.46 4.20 -35.20
N PRO A 18 6.13 3.52 -36.30
CA PRO A 18 5.15 4.03 -37.25
C PRO A 18 3.80 4.30 -36.58
N ASN A 19 3.19 5.44 -36.89
CA ASN A 19 1.87 5.87 -36.36
C ASN A 19 1.78 5.93 -34.83
N GLU A 20 2.91 6.11 -34.14
CA GLU A 20 2.96 6.09 -32.68
C GLU A 20 1.96 7.06 -32.03
N ASP A 21 1.87 8.29 -32.54
CA ASP A 21 0.98 9.31 -31.99
C ASP A 21 -0.52 8.97 -32.12
N VAL A 22 -0.90 8.24 -33.18
CA VAL A 22 -2.27 7.79 -33.41
C VAL A 22 -2.61 6.69 -32.41
N ILE A 23 -1.71 5.72 -32.24
CA ILE A 23 -1.89 4.62 -31.28
C ILE A 23 -1.98 5.17 -29.86
N ILE A 24 -1.11 6.13 -29.50
CA ILE A 24 -1.17 6.77 -28.19
C ILE A 24 -2.51 7.49 -28.00
N GLN A 25 -3.01 8.23 -28.99
CA GLN A 25 -4.30 8.91 -28.86
C GLN A 25 -5.43 7.91 -28.63
N GLN A 26 -5.49 6.82 -29.41
CA GLN A 26 -6.50 5.77 -29.25
C GLN A 26 -6.45 5.14 -27.85
N MET A 27 -5.25 4.92 -27.31
CA MET A 27 -5.10 4.44 -25.93
C MET A 27 -5.64 5.43 -24.90
N VAL A 28 -5.37 6.74 -25.07
CA VAL A 28 -5.89 7.77 -24.17
C VAL A 28 -7.41 7.83 -24.21
N ASP A 29 -7.99 7.79 -25.40
CA ASP A 29 -9.46 7.84 -25.58
C ASP A 29 -10.12 6.63 -24.91
N GLU A 30 -9.60 5.42 -25.16
CA GLU A 30 -10.11 4.19 -24.54
C GLU A 30 -9.99 4.19 -23.01
N MET A 31 -8.88 4.71 -22.46
CA MET A 31 -8.69 4.87 -21.02
C MET A 31 -9.74 5.81 -20.41
N GLN A 32 -10.03 6.93 -21.08
CA GLN A 32 -11.04 7.88 -20.61
C GLN A 32 -12.46 7.30 -20.72
N ASP A 33 -12.76 6.61 -21.81
CA ASP A 33 -14.06 5.94 -22.02
C ASP A 33 -14.32 4.86 -20.96
N GLU A 34 -13.29 4.10 -20.56
CA GLU A 34 -13.41 3.16 -19.45
C GLU A 34 -13.75 3.86 -18.13
N MET A 35 -13.04 4.93 -17.80
CA MET A 35 -13.31 5.71 -16.58
C MET A 35 -14.75 6.22 -16.57
N VAL A 36 -15.22 6.77 -17.68
CA VAL A 36 -16.59 7.24 -17.84
C VAL A 36 -17.58 6.10 -17.64
N ARG A 37 -17.37 4.97 -18.33
CA ARG A 37 -18.29 3.82 -18.29
C ARG A 37 -18.39 3.19 -16.90
N LEU A 38 -17.30 3.18 -16.12
CA LEU A 38 -17.27 2.54 -14.81
C LEU A 38 -17.64 3.46 -13.66
N TYR A 39 -17.33 4.76 -13.74
CA TYR A 39 -17.33 5.66 -12.58
C TYR A 39 -18.04 6.99 -12.78
N LYS A 40 -18.54 7.32 -13.98
CA LYS A 40 -19.32 8.54 -14.17
C LYS A 40 -20.68 8.40 -13.51
N GLU A 41 -20.76 8.93 -12.29
CA GLU A 41 -21.97 9.01 -11.47
C GLU A 41 -21.98 10.34 -10.73
N GLU A 42 -23.14 10.96 -10.61
CA GLU A 42 -23.31 12.24 -9.90
C GLU A 42 -22.97 12.07 -8.41
N GLY A 43 -22.21 13.01 -7.85
CA GLY A 43 -21.81 12.99 -6.44
C GLY A 43 -20.68 12.02 -6.07
N LYS A 44 -20.17 11.21 -7.00
CA LYS A 44 -18.99 10.34 -6.77
C LYS A 44 -17.72 10.96 -7.34
N ILE A 45 -16.58 10.64 -6.72
CA ILE A 45 -15.28 11.03 -7.26
C ILE A 45 -14.92 10.12 -8.44
N MET A 46 -14.35 10.73 -9.47
CA MET A 46 -13.61 10.04 -10.51
C MET A 46 -12.27 9.55 -9.91
N PRO A 47 -11.98 8.24 -9.91
CA PRO A 47 -10.72 7.72 -9.39
C PRO A 47 -9.64 7.74 -10.49
N ARG A 48 -8.44 7.22 -10.20
CA ARG A 48 -7.37 7.07 -11.23
C ARG A 48 -7.67 5.89 -12.17
N GLN A 49 -7.31 6.02 -13.45
CA GLN A 49 -7.54 4.98 -14.45
C GLN A 49 -6.72 3.70 -14.23
N VAL A 50 -5.47 3.84 -13.80
CA VAL A 50 -4.63 2.75 -13.29
C VAL A 50 -4.07 3.18 -11.95
N HIS A 51 -3.60 2.21 -11.16
CA HIS A 51 -3.16 2.48 -9.80
C HIS A 51 -4.29 3.07 -8.92
N THR A 52 -5.52 2.64 -9.19
CA THR A 52 -6.77 3.18 -8.62
C THR A 52 -6.84 3.01 -7.11
N LYS A 53 -6.56 1.80 -6.62
CA LYS A 53 -6.58 1.52 -5.17
C LYS A 53 -5.31 2.06 -4.51
N MET A 54 -5.45 3.11 -3.70
CA MET A 54 -4.37 3.62 -2.86
C MET A 54 -4.30 2.86 -1.52
N HIS A 55 -3.09 2.51 -1.10
CA HIS A 55 -2.83 1.90 0.22
C HIS A 55 -2.31 2.89 1.25
N GLY A 56 -1.61 3.93 0.80
CA GLY A 56 -1.17 5.02 1.66
C GLY A 56 -0.47 6.11 0.86
N CYS A 57 -0.54 7.34 1.34
CA CYS A 57 0.25 8.48 0.87
C CYS A 57 1.05 9.01 2.05
N VAL A 58 2.34 8.68 2.11
CA VAL A 58 3.16 8.80 3.32
C VAL A 58 4.28 9.81 3.12
N LYS A 59 4.70 10.46 4.20
CA LYS A 59 5.86 11.35 4.22
C LYS A 59 7.14 10.53 4.26
N GLY A 60 8.20 11.04 3.67
CA GLY A 60 9.52 10.45 3.74
C GLY A 60 10.64 11.43 3.41
N ILE A 61 11.86 10.93 3.46
CA ILE A 61 13.10 11.64 3.18
C ILE A 61 13.88 10.82 2.16
N PHE A 62 14.24 11.43 1.04
CA PHE A 62 15.11 10.83 0.03
C PHE A 62 16.52 11.40 0.18
N LYS A 63 17.42 10.59 0.74
CA LYS A 63 18.78 10.98 1.14
C LYS A 63 19.78 10.58 0.07
N ILE A 64 20.40 11.54 -0.61
CA ILE A 64 21.44 11.24 -1.58
C ILE A 64 22.70 10.79 -0.86
N ASP A 65 23.33 9.72 -1.34
CA ASP A 65 24.56 9.23 -0.76
C ASP A 65 25.66 10.32 -0.84
N PRO A 66 26.24 10.75 0.30
CA PRO A 66 27.25 11.81 0.31
C PRO A 66 28.54 11.43 -0.42
N ASN A 67 28.80 10.14 -0.60
CA ASN A 67 30.01 9.59 -1.18
C ASN A 67 29.83 9.12 -2.63
N LEU A 68 28.80 9.61 -3.34
CA LEU A 68 28.59 9.26 -4.74
C LEU A 68 29.81 9.58 -5.60
N ASP A 69 30.21 8.59 -6.42
CA ASP A 69 31.17 8.77 -7.50
C ASP A 69 30.74 9.96 -8.37
N PRO A 70 31.65 10.88 -8.74
CA PRO A 70 31.36 12.02 -9.61
C PRO A 70 30.54 11.69 -10.86
N LYS A 71 30.70 10.49 -11.45
CA LYS A 71 29.94 10.07 -12.64
C LYS A 71 28.44 9.90 -12.40
N TYR A 72 28.02 9.71 -11.15
CA TYR A 72 26.61 9.56 -10.75
C TYR A 72 25.96 10.87 -10.31
N ARG A 73 26.73 11.97 -10.18
CA ARG A 73 26.24 13.27 -9.69
C ARG A 73 25.51 14.06 -10.78
N VAL A 74 24.30 13.61 -11.13
CA VAL A 74 23.52 14.13 -12.27
C VAL A 74 22.10 14.53 -11.87
N GLY A 75 21.66 15.72 -12.29
CA GLY A 75 20.29 16.22 -12.05
C GLY A 75 19.95 16.24 -10.56
N VAL A 76 18.92 15.48 -10.15
CA VAL A 76 18.55 15.30 -8.73
C VAL A 76 19.74 14.87 -7.87
N PHE A 77 20.63 14.02 -8.38
CA PHE A 77 21.76 13.45 -7.63
C PHE A 77 23.01 14.34 -7.61
N LYS A 78 22.93 15.58 -8.13
CA LYS A 78 24.10 16.45 -8.33
C LYS A 78 24.79 16.83 -7.02
N GLU A 79 24.02 16.99 -5.95
CA GLU A 79 24.50 17.43 -4.64
C GLU A 79 24.12 16.41 -3.57
N ALA A 80 25.01 16.20 -2.59
CA ALA A 80 24.69 15.43 -1.40
C ALA A 80 23.69 16.24 -0.56
N ARG A 81 22.43 15.82 -0.57
CA ARG A 81 21.35 16.47 0.17
C ARG A 81 20.18 15.52 0.39
N ASP A 82 19.32 15.95 1.29
CA ASP A 82 18.06 15.30 1.57
C ASP A 82 16.93 16.06 0.86
N TYR A 83 15.96 15.30 0.34
CA TYR A 83 14.72 15.82 -0.19
C TYR A 83 13.56 15.28 0.64
N ASN A 84 12.73 16.17 1.19
CA ASN A 84 11.43 15.78 1.68
C ASN A 84 10.59 15.25 0.51
N CYS A 85 9.83 14.17 0.74
CA CYS A 85 9.03 13.55 -0.30
C CYS A 85 7.70 12.98 0.18
N TRP A 86 6.73 12.98 -0.73
CA TRP A 86 5.50 12.20 -0.60
C TRP A 86 5.60 10.90 -1.37
N ILE A 87 5.11 9.80 -0.79
CA ILE A 87 5.23 8.46 -1.34
C ILE A 87 3.85 7.80 -1.38
N ARG A 88 3.41 7.38 -2.57
CA ARG A 88 2.10 6.73 -2.76
C ARG A 88 2.25 5.25 -3.10
N PHE A 89 1.62 4.40 -2.31
CA PHE A 89 1.51 2.95 -2.55
C PHE A 89 0.16 2.58 -3.17
N SER A 90 0.14 1.64 -4.12
CA SER A 90 -1.11 1.32 -4.85
C SER A 90 -1.15 -0.06 -5.53
N ASN A 91 -2.35 -0.50 -5.91
CA ASN A 91 -2.59 -1.62 -6.84
C ASN A 91 -3.01 -1.11 -8.22
N ALA A 92 -2.52 -1.75 -9.29
CA ALA A 92 -2.67 -1.25 -10.67
C ALA A 92 -4.08 -1.32 -11.26
N ASN A 93 -4.91 -2.32 -10.92
CA ASN A 93 -6.18 -2.56 -11.63
C ASN A 93 -7.27 -1.49 -11.41
N LEU A 94 -8.08 -1.29 -12.45
CA LEU A 94 -9.41 -0.68 -12.43
C LEU A 94 -10.42 -1.72 -12.96
N PRO A 95 -11.59 -1.92 -12.30
CA PRO A 95 -11.92 -1.43 -10.97
C PRO A 95 -11.00 -2.04 -9.88
N PRO A 96 -10.85 -1.38 -8.70
CA PRO A 96 -10.09 -1.89 -7.58
C PRO A 96 -10.42 -3.33 -7.24
N GLN A 97 -9.40 -4.12 -6.91
CA GLN A 97 -9.55 -5.51 -6.53
C GLN A 97 -9.18 -5.73 -5.05
N PRO A 98 -9.74 -6.77 -4.40
CA PRO A 98 -9.26 -7.22 -3.10
C PRO A 98 -7.77 -7.55 -3.13
N ASP A 99 -7.05 -7.23 -2.05
CA ASP A 99 -5.60 -7.39 -1.93
C ASP A 99 -5.13 -8.84 -1.95
N LYS A 100 -6.05 -9.78 -1.69
CA LYS A 100 -5.82 -11.22 -1.82
C LYS A 100 -5.53 -11.63 -3.26
N LYS A 101 -6.00 -10.87 -4.24
CA LYS A 101 -5.74 -11.14 -5.66
C LYS A 101 -4.34 -10.63 -6.03
N LYS A 102 -3.67 -11.39 -6.91
CA LYS A 102 -2.39 -10.96 -7.48
C LYS A 102 -2.58 -9.68 -8.29
N ASP A 103 -1.67 -8.73 -8.13
CA ASP A 103 -1.67 -7.48 -8.87
C ASP A 103 -0.23 -6.96 -9.06
N ILE A 104 -0.07 -5.98 -9.95
CA ILE A 104 1.13 -5.14 -9.99
C ILE A 104 0.98 -4.09 -8.90
N ARG A 105 2.00 -3.96 -8.04
CA ARG A 105 2.03 -2.98 -6.95
C ARG A 105 2.85 -1.78 -7.38
N GLY A 106 2.35 -0.56 -7.15
CA GLY A 106 3.04 0.68 -7.50
C GLY A 106 3.58 1.41 -6.29
N ILE A 107 4.74 2.04 -6.44
CA ILE A 107 5.26 3.08 -5.56
C ILE A 107 5.59 4.32 -6.39
N ALA A 108 5.04 5.47 -6.02
CA ALA A 108 5.33 6.75 -6.64
C ALA A 108 5.93 7.69 -5.60
N ILE A 109 7.09 8.27 -5.90
CA ILE A 109 7.85 9.14 -5.01
C ILE A 109 7.87 10.53 -5.63
N LYS A 110 7.39 11.54 -4.91
CA LYS A 110 7.44 12.94 -5.30
C LYS A 110 8.39 13.68 -4.37
N LEU A 111 9.58 13.98 -4.86
CA LEU A 111 10.56 14.82 -4.18
C LEU A 111 10.11 16.27 -4.22
N MET A 112 10.33 17.02 -3.15
CA MET A 112 10.03 18.44 -3.04
C MET A 112 11.35 19.23 -2.90
N GLY A 113 11.32 20.53 -3.22
CA GLY A 113 12.53 21.37 -3.15
C GLY A 113 13.57 21.05 -4.22
N VAL A 114 13.19 20.42 -5.35
CA VAL A 114 14.06 20.14 -6.50
C VAL A 114 14.08 21.36 -7.44
N PRO A 115 15.18 22.13 -7.49
CA PRO A 115 15.27 23.32 -8.34
C PRO A 115 15.35 22.94 -9.84
N GLY A 116 15.26 23.94 -10.71
CA GLY A 116 15.37 23.77 -12.17
C GLY A 116 14.02 23.55 -12.86
N GLU A 117 13.99 23.83 -14.16
CA GLU A 117 12.76 23.66 -14.96
C GLU A 117 12.47 22.18 -15.20
N LYS A 118 11.19 21.80 -15.10
CA LYS A 118 10.71 20.45 -15.37
C LYS A 118 10.31 20.31 -16.83
N ILE A 119 10.37 19.08 -17.36
CA ILE A 119 10.05 18.79 -18.77
C ILE A 119 8.55 18.98 -19.07
N LEU A 120 7.69 18.70 -18.08
CA LEU A 120 6.25 18.82 -18.24
C LEU A 120 5.83 20.30 -18.23
N ASN A 121 5.32 20.80 -19.36
CA ASN A 121 4.99 22.22 -19.54
C ASN A 121 4.00 22.75 -18.48
N SER A 122 2.97 21.98 -18.14
CA SER A 122 1.95 22.35 -17.14
C SER A 122 2.53 22.54 -15.74
N LYS A 123 3.72 21.99 -15.47
CA LYS A 123 4.41 22.03 -14.18
C LYS A 123 5.86 22.50 -14.30
N ARG A 124 6.20 23.25 -15.37
CA ARG A 124 7.57 23.62 -15.73
C ARG A 124 8.36 24.28 -14.60
N HIS A 125 7.70 25.13 -13.81
CA HIS A 125 8.32 25.88 -12.71
C HIS A 125 8.09 25.26 -11.32
N ALA A 126 7.45 24.10 -11.24
CA ALA A 126 7.27 23.43 -9.98
C ALA A 126 8.61 22.94 -9.42
N LYS A 127 8.73 22.98 -8.09
CA LYS A 127 9.92 22.56 -7.35
C LYS A 127 9.83 21.09 -6.92
N THR A 128 9.06 20.28 -7.63
CA THR A 128 8.84 18.86 -7.34
C THR A 128 9.37 17.96 -8.46
N HIS A 129 9.74 16.72 -8.16
CA HIS A 129 10.23 15.74 -9.14
C HIS A 129 9.69 14.35 -8.81
N ASP A 130 9.22 13.62 -9.81
CA ASP A 130 8.55 12.34 -9.60
C ASP A 130 9.38 11.14 -10.10
N PHE A 131 9.53 10.13 -9.25
CA PHE A 131 9.96 8.78 -9.63
C PHE A 131 8.78 7.82 -9.49
N LEU A 132 8.46 7.09 -10.56
CA LEU A 132 7.36 6.12 -10.59
C LEU A 132 7.92 4.73 -10.84
N LEU A 133 7.68 3.82 -9.90
CA LEU A 133 8.15 2.44 -9.96
C LEU A 133 7.00 1.46 -9.70
N MET A 134 7.22 0.20 -10.08
CA MET A 134 6.27 -0.90 -9.87
C MET A 134 6.98 -2.20 -9.50
N SER A 135 6.24 -3.17 -8.97
CA SER A 135 6.74 -4.46 -8.48
C SER A 135 7.10 -5.45 -9.60
N SER A 136 7.56 -4.95 -10.76
CA SER A 136 7.95 -5.76 -11.91
C SER A 136 9.15 -5.14 -12.62
N GLU A 137 10.24 -5.89 -12.69
CA GLU A 137 11.48 -5.47 -13.38
C GLU A 137 11.26 -5.19 -14.87
N THR A 138 10.52 -6.09 -15.53
CA THR A 138 10.18 -6.00 -16.96
C THR A 138 8.71 -5.71 -17.15
N PHE A 139 8.35 -5.09 -18.27
CA PHE A 139 6.96 -4.96 -18.67
C PHE A 139 6.47 -6.23 -19.39
N PHE A 140 5.17 -6.40 -19.52
CA PHE A 140 4.59 -7.57 -20.18
C PHE A 140 4.42 -7.41 -21.70
N SER A 141 4.33 -6.16 -22.20
CA SER A 141 4.22 -5.86 -23.62
C SER A 141 5.52 -5.28 -24.17
N ARG A 142 5.88 -5.65 -25.40
CA ARG A 142 7.11 -5.19 -26.07
C ARG A 142 7.09 -3.73 -26.51
N ASN A 143 5.91 -3.22 -26.85
CA ASN A 143 5.73 -1.84 -27.27
C ASN A 143 4.25 -1.48 -27.23
N ILE A 144 3.93 -0.22 -27.53
CA ILE A 144 2.55 0.26 -27.58
C ILE A 144 1.71 -0.39 -28.69
N VAL A 145 2.30 -0.82 -29.81
CA VAL A 145 1.57 -1.50 -30.91
C VAL A 145 0.99 -2.82 -30.42
N GLN A 146 1.75 -3.57 -29.61
CA GLN A 146 1.28 -4.80 -28.99
C GLN A 146 0.34 -4.53 -27.80
N PHE A 147 0.55 -3.42 -27.07
CA PHE A 147 -0.21 -3.11 -25.87
C PHE A 147 -1.60 -2.54 -26.15
N ALA A 148 -1.77 -1.67 -27.16
CA ALA A 148 -3.03 -1.00 -27.42
C ALA A 148 -4.21 -1.97 -27.63
N PRO A 149 -4.11 -3.06 -28.41
CA PRO A 149 -5.21 -4.01 -28.57
C PRO A 149 -5.51 -4.81 -27.29
N LEU A 150 -4.49 -5.04 -26.44
CA LEU A 150 -4.68 -5.66 -25.12
C LEU A 150 -5.45 -4.72 -24.20
N LEU A 151 -5.08 -3.43 -24.18
CA LEU A 151 -5.76 -2.39 -23.42
C LEU A 151 -7.24 -2.37 -23.83
N THR A 152 -7.54 -2.15 -25.12
CA THR A 152 -8.93 -2.19 -25.63
C THR A 152 -9.67 -3.47 -25.25
N ALA A 153 -9.02 -4.64 -25.30
CA ALA A 153 -9.65 -5.89 -24.88
C ALA A 153 -9.99 -5.90 -23.38
N ALA A 154 -9.07 -5.41 -22.54
CA ALA A 154 -9.21 -5.35 -21.09
C ALA A 154 -10.22 -4.29 -20.61
N THR A 155 -10.34 -3.20 -21.35
CA THR A 155 -11.18 -2.04 -21.03
C THR A 155 -12.48 -2.00 -21.82
N SER A 156 -12.81 -3.01 -22.64
CA SER A 156 -14.08 -3.05 -23.37
C SER A 156 -15.30 -3.28 -22.46
N GLU A 157 -16.50 -3.13 -23.01
CA GLU A 157 -17.76 -3.50 -22.33
C GLU A 157 -17.87 -5.00 -22.03
N ASN A 158 -17.18 -5.86 -22.80
CA ASN A 158 -17.17 -7.31 -22.60
C ASN A 158 -15.73 -7.86 -22.51
N PRO A 159 -15.01 -7.52 -21.42
CA PRO A 159 -13.58 -7.77 -21.33
C PRO A 159 -13.27 -9.27 -21.25
N LYS A 160 -14.14 -10.08 -20.64
CA LYS A 160 -13.97 -11.55 -20.59
C LYS A 160 -13.87 -12.15 -22.00
N LYS A 161 -14.80 -11.80 -22.90
CA LYS A 161 -14.83 -12.35 -24.26
C LYS A 161 -13.62 -11.88 -25.08
N LEU A 162 -13.30 -10.59 -25.04
CA LEU A 162 -12.20 -10.04 -25.84
C LEU A 162 -10.84 -10.48 -25.31
N MET A 163 -10.65 -10.57 -23.99
CA MET A 163 -9.41 -11.09 -23.40
C MET A 163 -9.19 -12.55 -23.75
N ILE A 164 -10.22 -13.40 -23.75
CA ILE A 164 -10.10 -14.80 -24.23
C ILE A 164 -9.66 -14.82 -25.70
N LYS A 165 -10.32 -14.04 -26.57
CA LYS A 165 -9.98 -13.96 -28.00
C LYS A 165 -8.53 -13.49 -28.21
N TYR A 166 -8.11 -12.46 -27.48
CA TYR A 166 -6.75 -11.93 -27.54
C TYR A 166 -5.72 -12.96 -27.04
N ALA A 167 -6.03 -13.67 -25.96
CA ALA A 167 -5.14 -14.67 -25.37
C ALA A 167 -4.82 -15.82 -26.31
N ILE A 168 -5.77 -16.25 -27.15
CA ILE A 168 -5.58 -17.33 -28.15
C ILE A 168 -4.38 -17.04 -29.06
N THR A 169 -4.18 -15.78 -29.46
CA THR A 169 -3.11 -15.38 -30.39
C THR A 169 -1.89 -14.76 -29.70
N HIS A 170 -1.99 -14.41 -28.41
CA HIS A 170 -0.95 -13.68 -27.66
C HIS A 170 -0.52 -14.37 -26.35
N LEU A 171 -0.50 -15.70 -26.32
CA LEU A 171 -0.19 -16.51 -25.12
C LEU A 171 1.09 -16.07 -24.39
N ARG A 172 2.17 -15.75 -25.12
CA ARG A 172 3.44 -15.30 -24.52
C ARG A 172 3.29 -13.97 -23.77
N LEU A 173 2.49 -13.04 -24.29
CA LEU A 173 2.22 -11.78 -23.60
C LEU A 173 1.39 -12.04 -22.35
N ILE A 174 0.33 -12.84 -22.45
CA ILE A 174 -0.55 -13.15 -21.31
C ILE A 174 0.24 -13.83 -20.20
N PHE A 175 1.15 -14.75 -20.54
CA PHE A 175 2.05 -15.37 -19.56
C PHE A 175 2.93 -14.32 -18.84
N ARG A 176 3.52 -13.37 -19.56
CA ARG A 176 4.30 -12.27 -18.93
C ARG A 176 3.42 -11.37 -18.05
N LEU A 177 2.21 -11.05 -18.49
CA LEU A 177 1.25 -10.27 -17.69
C LEU A 177 0.93 -10.99 -16.37
N LEU A 178 0.61 -12.28 -16.42
CA LEU A 178 0.36 -13.08 -15.22
C LEU A 178 1.58 -13.17 -14.31
N LYS A 179 2.79 -13.28 -14.87
CA LYS A 179 4.05 -13.29 -14.12
C LYS A 179 4.34 -11.94 -13.43
N SER A 180 3.98 -10.81 -14.06
CA SER A 180 4.18 -9.47 -13.49
C SER A 180 3.28 -9.17 -12.28
N ARG A 181 2.23 -9.98 -12.07
CA ARG A 181 1.29 -9.84 -10.96
C ARG A 181 1.74 -10.68 -9.77
N ILE A 182 1.91 -10.04 -8.62
CA ILE A 182 2.43 -10.68 -7.41
C ILE A 182 1.40 -10.66 -6.27
N LYS A 183 1.55 -11.59 -5.34
CA LYS A 183 0.98 -11.49 -3.99
C LYS A 183 2.10 -11.01 -3.06
N CYS A 184 1.79 -10.15 -2.12
CA CYS A 184 2.72 -9.66 -1.12
C CYS A 184 1.94 -9.43 0.18
N ASP A 185 2.61 -9.54 1.31
CA ASP A 185 1.98 -9.37 2.62
C ASP A 185 2.12 -7.92 3.12
N ASN A 186 3.20 -7.24 2.71
CA ASN A 186 3.45 -5.83 2.97
C ASN A 186 4.10 -5.14 1.76
N LEU A 187 3.78 -3.87 1.54
CA LEU A 187 4.37 -3.05 0.48
C LEU A 187 5.75 -2.51 0.86
N LEU A 188 6.10 -2.53 2.14
CA LEU A 188 7.41 -2.10 2.64
C LEU A 188 8.52 -3.15 2.48
N ASN A 189 8.17 -4.37 2.05
CA ASN A 189 9.10 -5.49 1.95
C ASN A 189 9.11 -6.15 0.57
N ILE A 190 8.83 -5.37 -0.48
CA ILE A 190 8.97 -5.83 -1.86
C ILE A 190 9.84 -4.87 -2.67
N PRO A 191 10.58 -5.38 -3.67
CA PRO A 191 11.32 -4.55 -4.59
C PRO A 191 10.42 -3.81 -5.60
N TYR A 192 10.88 -2.66 -6.08
CA TYR A 192 10.24 -1.88 -7.14
C TYR A 192 11.22 -1.44 -8.21
N TRP A 193 10.78 -1.38 -9.46
CA TRP A 193 11.58 -0.98 -10.62
C TRP A 193 10.88 0.11 -11.42
N SER A 194 11.65 0.99 -12.04
CA SER A 194 11.10 1.96 -13.01
C SER A 194 10.51 1.27 -14.24
N THR A 195 10.96 0.03 -14.52
CA THR A 195 10.63 -0.84 -15.66
C THR A 195 11.04 -0.27 -17.01
N GLN A 196 10.70 0.99 -17.26
CA GLN A 196 11.05 1.78 -18.43
C GLN A 196 12.38 2.53 -18.21
N PRO A 197 13.13 2.82 -19.29
CA PRO A 197 14.39 3.54 -19.24
C PRO A 197 14.21 5.06 -19.17
N TYR A 198 15.22 5.73 -18.64
CA TYR A 198 15.31 7.18 -18.46
C TYR A 198 16.68 7.66 -18.95
N ARG A 199 16.76 8.89 -19.44
CA ARG A 199 18.03 9.57 -19.67
C ARG A 199 18.74 9.78 -18.33
N PHE A 200 20.07 9.81 -18.37
CA PHE A 200 20.89 10.18 -17.21
C PHE A 200 21.95 11.20 -17.60
N GLY A 201 21.55 12.47 -17.61
CA GLY A 201 22.38 13.61 -17.99
C GLY A 201 22.38 13.82 -19.50
N THR A 202 23.40 13.29 -20.18
CA THR A 202 23.60 13.48 -21.62
C THR A 202 22.73 12.53 -22.45
N PRO A 203 22.41 12.87 -23.73
CA PRO A 203 21.55 12.03 -24.58
C PRO A 203 22.08 10.61 -24.88
N ASP A 204 23.37 10.36 -24.69
CA ASP A 204 24.06 9.08 -24.90
C ASP A 204 24.13 8.22 -23.63
N LYS A 205 23.37 8.56 -22.58
CA LYS A 205 23.29 7.80 -21.34
C LYS A 205 21.85 7.50 -20.98
N ALA A 206 21.55 6.22 -20.84
CA ALA A 206 20.26 5.74 -20.33
C ALA A 206 20.43 4.82 -19.12
N VAL A 207 19.42 4.86 -18.26
CA VAL A 207 19.37 4.11 -17.01
C VAL A 207 17.98 3.54 -16.76
N LYS A 208 17.91 2.49 -15.93
CA LYS A 208 16.71 2.09 -15.19
C LYS A 208 16.94 2.32 -13.70
N TYR A 209 15.87 2.53 -12.94
CA TYR A 209 15.93 2.68 -11.49
C TYR A 209 15.36 1.46 -10.78
N PHE A 210 15.93 1.16 -9.62
CA PHE A 210 15.55 0.05 -8.78
C PHE A 210 15.50 0.49 -7.32
N LEU A 211 14.47 0.08 -6.59
CA LEU A 211 14.26 0.37 -5.20
C LEU A 211 14.23 -0.96 -4.43
N LYS A 212 15.28 -1.20 -3.64
CA LYS A 212 15.43 -2.42 -2.82
C LYS A 212 14.99 -2.11 -1.39
N PRO A 213 14.05 -2.86 -0.78
CA PRO A 213 13.75 -2.71 0.64
C PRO A 213 14.96 -3.09 1.48
N SER A 214 15.17 -2.39 2.60
CA SER A 214 16.15 -2.81 3.60
C SER A 214 15.74 -4.14 4.22
N GLU A 215 16.72 -5.01 4.45
CA GLU A 215 16.53 -6.29 5.15
C GLU A 215 16.27 -6.07 6.66
N ASP A 216 16.65 -4.89 7.18
CA ASP A 216 16.47 -4.49 8.58
C ASP A 216 15.08 -3.88 8.85
N ASN A 217 14.23 -3.76 7.83
CA ASN A 217 12.87 -3.26 8.03
C ASN A 217 12.09 -4.18 8.98
N VAL A 218 11.58 -3.63 10.08
CA VAL A 218 10.62 -4.34 10.93
C VAL A 218 9.25 -4.28 10.26
N ILE A 219 8.72 -5.43 9.85
CA ILE A 219 7.48 -5.54 9.08
C ILE A 219 6.41 -6.22 9.92
N ILE A 220 5.27 -5.56 10.09
CA ILE A 220 4.12 -6.10 10.80
C ILE A 220 3.09 -6.59 9.77
N ASN A 221 2.77 -7.88 9.81
CA ASN A 221 1.84 -8.56 8.90
C ASN A 221 0.75 -9.30 9.68
N GLU A 222 0.03 -8.57 10.53
CA GLU A 222 -0.99 -9.21 11.36
C GLU A 222 -2.26 -9.52 10.56
N ASN A 223 -2.60 -8.80 9.47
CA ASN A 223 -3.79 -9.06 8.67
C ASN A 223 -3.45 -9.60 7.28
N LEU A 224 -3.96 -10.77 6.91
CA LEU A 224 -3.79 -11.35 5.56
C LEU A 224 -5.12 -11.84 4.95
N GLU A 225 -6.21 -11.69 5.68
CA GLU A 225 -7.50 -12.34 5.39
C GLU A 225 -8.60 -11.33 5.04
N GLU A 226 -8.35 -10.03 5.13
CA GLU A 226 -9.30 -9.01 4.68
C GLU A 226 -9.09 -8.61 3.22
N ASP A 227 -10.07 -7.93 2.64
CA ASP A 227 -9.99 -7.50 1.24
C ASP A 227 -9.06 -6.27 1.06
N ASP A 228 -8.75 -5.55 2.15
CA ASP A 228 -7.92 -4.34 2.17
C ASP A 228 -6.68 -4.46 3.09
N TYR A 229 -6.19 -5.69 3.31
CA TYR A 229 -5.14 -5.97 4.30
C TYR A 229 -3.82 -5.22 4.03
N LEU A 230 -3.52 -4.84 2.78
CA LEU A 230 -2.24 -4.16 2.48
C LEU A 230 -2.19 -2.75 3.09
N ARG A 231 -3.32 -2.02 3.10
CA ARG A 231 -3.41 -0.72 3.77
C ARG A 231 -3.22 -0.87 5.27
N ARG A 232 -3.86 -1.89 5.86
CA ARG A 232 -3.76 -2.16 7.30
C ARG A 232 -2.33 -2.48 7.69
N ASN A 233 -1.70 -3.47 7.06
CA ASN A 233 -0.32 -3.86 7.37
C ASN A 233 0.67 -2.70 7.17
N LEU A 234 0.45 -1.86 6.14
CA LEU A 234 1.23 -0.63 5.94
C LEU A 234 1.04 0.34 7.11
N SER A 235 -0.20 0.59 7.55
CA SER A 235 -0.52 1.47 8.67
C SER A 235 0.04 0.94 9.99
N GLN A 236 -0.10 -0.37 10.26
CA GLN A 236 0.46 -0.99 11.47
C GLN A 236 1.96 -0.85 11.54
N THR A 237 2.64 -1.18 10.43
CA THR A 237 4.10 -1.10 10.36
C THR A 237 4.54 0.34 10.59
N LEU A 238 3.99 1.29 9.81
CA LEU A 238 4.40 2.68 9.91
C LEU A 238 3.92 3.37 11.19
N ASN A 239 2.97 2.81 11.95
CA ASN A 239 2.56 3.46 13.20
C ASN A 239 3.76 3.59 14.16
N ASN A 240 4.57 2.54 14.30
CA ASN A 240 5.67 2.50 15.27
C ASN A 240 7.05 2.23 14.67
N HIS A 241 7.14 1.90 13.38
CA HIS A 241 8.40 1.60 12.71
C HIS A 241 8.64 2.50 11.51
N SER A 242 9.91 2.86 11.30
CA SER A 242 10.35 3.37 10.02
C SER A 242 10.58 2.23 9.03
N ALA A 243 10.56 2.56 7.74
CA ALA A 243 11.00 1.66 6.69
C ALA A 243 11.98 2.36 5.77
N GLU A 244 13.00 1.64 5.32
CA GLU A 244 14.02 2.14 4.42
C GLU A 244 14.07 1.34 3.12
N PHE A 245 14.41 2.04 2.05
CA PHE A 245 14.74 1.44 0.77
C PHE A 245 16.00 2.08 0.19
N ASP A 246 16.86 1.25 -0.40
CA ASP A 246 17.98 1.73 -1.18
C ASP A 246 17.56 1.96 -2.63
N PHE A 247 17.85 3.15 -3.15
CA PHE A 247 17.55 3.57 -4.51
C PHE A 247 18.80 3.42 -5.38
N TYR A 248 18.72 2.51 -6.34
CA TYR A 248 19.78 2.13 -7.26
C TYR A 248 19.52 2.63 -8.68
N VAL A 249 20.60 2.76 -9.43
CA VAL A 249 20.61 2.98 -10.87
C VAL A 249 21.31 1.84 -11.60
N GLN A 250 20.79 1.48 -12.77
CA GLN A 250 21.34 0.46 -13.67
C GLN A 250 21.55 1.07 -15.06
N PHE A 251 22.78 1.06 -15.57
CA PHE A 251 23.13 1.73 -16.83
C PHE A 251 22.94 0.85 -18.06
N GLN A 252 22.53 1.45 -19.18
CA GLN A 252 22.55 0.79 -20.47
C GLN A 252 24.01 0.65 -20.95
N THR A 253 24.52 -0.57 -21.03
CA THR A 253 25.90 -0.83 -21.50
C THR A 253 25.96 -1.39 -22.92
N ASP A 254 24.87 -1.99 -23.39
CA ASP A 254 24.74 -2.55 -24.74
C ASP A 254 23.37 -2.17 -25.31
N ALA A 255 23.34 -1.51 -26.47
CA ALA A 255 22.08 -1.00 -27.03
C ALA A 255 21.21 -2.08 -27.70
N ASP A 256 21.81 -3.18 -28.12
CA ASP A 256 21.13 -4.32 -28.74
C ASP A 256 20.56 -5.27 -27.66
N GLU A 257 21.33 -5.55 -26.60
CA GLU A 257 20.92 -6.42 -25.51
C GLU A 257 20.03 -5.71 -24.46
N MET A 258 20.16 -4.40 -24.33
CA MET A 258 19.38 -3.58 -23.39
C MET A 258 18.55 -2.53 -24.13
N PRO A 259 17.55 -2.94 -24.94
CA PRO A 259 16.83 -2.03 -25.82
C PRO A 259 16.01 -1.00 -25.03
N ILE A 260 15.98 0.24 -25.54
CA ILE A 260 15.15 1.32 -24.99
C ILE A 260 13.66 1.09 -25.28
N GLU A 261 13.36 0.56 -26.46
CA GLU A 261 11.99 0.43 -26.96
C GLU A 261 11.29 -0.88 -26.56
N ASP A 262 12.03 -1.87 -26.02
CA ASP A 262 11.48 -3.18 -25.59
C ASP A 262 11.71 -3.45 -24.10
N PRO A 263 10.77 -3.05 -23.22
CA PRO A 263 10.88 -3.25 -21.78
C PRO A 263 10.57 -4.69 -21.32
N VAL A 264 10.30 -5.65 -22.22
CA VAL A 264 10.23 -7.07 -21.81
C VAL A 264 11.62 -7.67 -21.59
N VAL A 265 12.67 -6.98 -22.03
CA VAL A 265 14.06 -7.40 -21.89
C VAL A 265 14.62 -6.84 -20.57
N PRO A 266 15.03 -7.71 -19.62
CA PRO A 266 15.73 -7.26 -18.41
C PRO A 266 17.12 -6.77 -18.79
N TRP A 267 17.61 -5.76 -18.08
CA TRP A 267 18.99 -5.28 -18.26
C TRP A 267 19.91 -6.04 -17.30
N THR A 268 21.12 -6.38 -17.76
CA THR A 268 22.05 -7.28 -17.05
C THR A 268 23.26 -6.59 -16.43
N SER A 269 23.35 -5.26 -16.55
CA SER A 269 24.41 -4.45 -15.95
C SER A 269 24.24 -4.30 -14.44
N ASP A 270 25.32 -3.88 -13.77
CA ASP A 270 25.34 -3.73 -12.32
C ASP A 270 24.42 -2.61 -11.80
N PHE A 271 23.91 -2.81 -10.59
CA PHE A 271 23.20 -1.79 -9.83
C PHE A 271 24.18 -0.96 -9.00
N HIS A 272 24.03 0.37 -9.04
CA HIS A 272 24.82 1.31 -8.24
C HIS A 272 23.89 2.12 -7.33
N LYS A 273 24.15 2.11 -6.02
CA LYS A 273 23.35 2.86 -5.05
C LYS A 273 23.53 4.37 -5.27
N LEU A 274 22.42 5.09 -5.33
CA LEU A 274 22.38 6.55 -5.46
C LEU A 274 21.91 7.26 -4.19
N ALA A 275 20.94 6.66 -3.50
CA ALA A 275 20.26 7.28 -2.38
C ALA A 275 19.61 6.22 -1.48
N THR A 276 19.14 6.66 -0.32
CA THR A 276 18.26 5.88 0.57
C THR A 276 16.96 6.66 0.78
N LEU A 277 15.84 6.01 0.53
CA LEU A 277 14.50 6.49 0.87
C LEU A 277 14.16 6.04 2.29
N VAL A 278 13.96 6.99 3.18
CA VAL A 278 13.55 6.75 4.57
C VAL A 278 12.09 7.17 4.74
N ILE A 279 11.26 6.24 5.20
CA ILE A 279 9.86 6.47 5.56
C ILE A 279 9.79 6.41 7.09
N PRO A 280 9.71 7.55 7.78
CA PRO A 280 9.62 7.56 9.24
C PRO A 280 8.27 6.99 9.70
N ALA A 281 8.24 6.55 10.95
CA ALA A 281 7.00 6.13 11.60
C ALA A 281 6.00 7.30 11.60
N GLN A 282 4.75 7.06 11.25
CA GLN A 282 3.70 8.06 11.16
C GLN A 282 2.32 7.38 11.10
N GLU A 283 1.28 8.14 11.41
CA GLU A 283 -0.09 7.77 11.07
C GLU A 283 -0.34 8.07 9.58
N ILE A 284 -1.05 7.18 8.86
CA ILE A 284 -1.19 7.28 7.38
C ILE A 284 -2.63 7.21 6.86
N ASP A 285 -3.58 6.95 7.75
CA ASP A 285 -4.97 6.61 7.46
C ASP A 285 -5.96 7.72 7.88
N SER A 286 -5.46 8.89 8.27
CA SER A 286 -6.32 10.07 8.48
C SER A 286 -7.01 10.49 7.17
N ASN A 287 -8.28 10.91 7.22
CA ASN A 287 -9.01 11.32 6.01
C ASN A 287 -8.36 12.49 5.28
N LYS A 288 -7.72 13.40 6.02
CA LYS A 288 -6.97 14.50 5.42
C LYS A 288 -5.83 13.98 4.53
N GLN A 289 -5.09 12.98 5.01
CA GLN A 289 -3.98 12.38 4.28
C GLN A 289 -4.46 11.48 3.14
N ILE A 290 -5.56 10.75 3.33
CA ILE A 290 -6.20 9.96 2.28
C ILE A 290 -6.70 10.88 1.16
N ARG A 291 -7.42 11.96 1.48
CA ARG A 291 -7.91 12.94 0.49
C ARG A 291 -6.73 13.60 -0.24
N PHE A 292 -5.71 14.03 0.51
CA PHE A 292 -4.49 14.60 -0.08
C PHE A 292 -3.82 13.62 -1.06
N GLY A 293 -3.64 12.35 -0.65
CA GLY A 293 -3.08 11.32 -1.51
C GLY A 293 -3.95 10.99 -2.71
N GLU A 294 -5.27 11.05 -2.55
CA GLU A 294 -6.19 10.86 -3.67
C GLU A 294 -6.07 12.01 -4.67
N ASP A 295 -5.89 13.25 -4.23
CA ASP A 295 -5.79 14.42 -5.10
C ASP A 295 -4.41 14.55 -5.76
N LEU A 296 -3.34 14.15 -5.06
CA LEU A 296 -1.95 14.31 -5.53
C LEU A 296 -1.67 13.59 -6.86
N SER A 297 -1.20 14.33 -7.86
CA SER A 297 -0.84 13.77 -9.16
C SER A 297 0.65 13.41 -9.25
N PHE A 298 0.94 12.31 -9.95
CA PHE A 298 2.29 11.82 -10.22
C PHE A 298 2.47 11.61 -11.72
N ASN A 299 3.57 12.09 -12.30
CA ASN A 299 3.86 11.89 -13.72
C ASN A 299 5.35 11.64 -13.94
N ALA A 300 5.72 10.57 -14.64
CA ALA A 300 7.12 10.27 -14.94
C ALA A 300 7.84 11.38 -15.74
N TRP A 301 7.10 12.19 -16.50
CA TRP A 301 7.64 13.36 -17.21
C TRP A 301 7.73 14.61 -16.34
N HIS A 302 7.23 14.55 -15.10
CA HIS A 302 7.46 15.57 -14.09
C HIS A 302 8.85 15.42 -13.49
N ALA A 303 9.84 15.63 -14.34
CA ALA A 303 11.24 15.36 -14.09
C ALA A 303 12.13 16.48 -14.64
N LEU A 304 13.37 16.53 -14.17
CA LEU A 304 14.42 17.36 -14.76
C LEU A 304 14.82 16.82 -16.15
N PRO A 305 15.28 17.68 -17.08
CA PRO A 305 15.73 17.25 -18.42
C PRO A 305 16.77 16.13 -18.43
N GLU A 306 17.66 16.12 -17.43
CA GLU A 306 18.69 15.11 -17.22
C GLU A 306 18.11 13.72 -16.95
N HIS A 307 16.89 13.67 -16.42
CA HIS A 307 16.14 12.46 -16.04
C HIS A 307 14.95 12.21 -16.97
N ARG A 308 15.03 12.67 -18.22
CA ARG A 308 13.94 12.53 -19.19
C ARG A 308 13.56 11.06 -19.41
N PRO A 309 12.29 10.66 -19.26
CA PRO A 309 11.83 9.31 -19.61
C PRO A 309 12.08 8.98 -21.10
N LEU A 310 12.50 7.74 -21.40
CA LEU A 310 12.82 7.26 -22.75
C LEU A 310 11.94 6.08 -23.17
N GLY A 311 11.71 5.93 -24.48
CA GLY A 311 11.00 4.79 -25.08
C GLY A 311 9.50 5.02 -25.29
N ASN A 312 8.90 4.24 -26.19
CA ASN A 312 7.51 4.39 -26.66
C ASN A 312 6.48 4.40 -25.52
N PHE A 313 6.64 3.55 -24.50
CA PHE A 313 5.74 3.55 -23.34
C PHE A 313 5.85 4.84 -22.53
N ASN A 314 7.05 5.39 -22.36
CA ASN A 314 7.19 6.66 -21.66
C ASN A 314 6.57 7.80 -22.47
N ARG A 315 6.76 7.84 -23.80
CA ARG A 315 6.07 8.82 -24.66
C ARG A 315 4.54 8.70 -24.55
N ALA A 316 4.00 7.48 -24.50
CA ALA A 316 2.59 7.23 -24.23
C ALA A 316 2.15 7.70 -22.83
N ARG A 317 2.92 7.37 -21.79
CA ARG A 317 2.65 7.79 -20.39
C ARG A 317 2.57 9.30 -20.25
N LYS A 318 3.36 10.07 -21.02
CA LYS A 318 3.29 11.54 -21.02
C LYS A 318 1.86 12.02 -21.29
N ARG A 319 1.27 11.55 -22.39
CA ARG A 319 -0.06 11.97 -22.87
C ARG A 319 -1.16 11.38 -22.00
N ALA A 320 -1.08 10.09 -21.68
CA ALA A 320 -2.07 9.41 -20.87
C ALA A 320 -2.17 10.00 -19.45
N TYR A 321 -1.05 10.21 -18.76
CA TYR A 321 -1.11 10.74 -17.40
C TYR A 321 -1.58 12.19 -17.34
N ASP A 322 -1.18 13.02 -18.30
CA ASP A 322 -1.64 14.42 -18.38
C ASP A 322 -3.16 14.48 -18.63
N ALA A 323 -3.66 13.71 -19.61
CA ALA A 323 -5.09 13.63 -19.92
C ALA A 323 -5.92 13.08 -18.75
N MET A 324 -5.52 11.95 -18.16
CA MET A 324 -6.27 11.31 -17.06
C MET A 324 -6.23 12.16 -15.78
N SER A 325 -5.09 12.81 -15.47
CA SER A 325 -4.97 13.72 -14.34
C SER A 325 -5.93 14.90 -14.51
N LYS A 326 -5.88 15.57 -15.67
CA LYS A 326 -6.74 16.70 -15.99
C LYS A 326 -8.22 16.33 -15.91
N PHE A 327 -8.62 15.24 -16.59
CA PHE A 327 -10.00 14.75 -16.59
C PHE A 327 -10.53 14.51 -15.17
N ARG A 328 -9.73 13.85 -14.31
CA ARG A 328 -10.12 13.55 -12.94
C ARG A 328 -10.27 14.80 -12.07
N HIS A 329 -9.32 15.74 -12.18
CA HIS A 329 -9.34 16.99 -11.43
C HIS A 329 -10.51 17.89 -11.84
N GLU A 330 -10.79 17.99 -13.14
CA GLU A 330 -11.95 18.71 -13.67
C GLU A 330 -13.27 18.07 -13.22
N TYR A 331 -13.39 16.74 -13.31
CA TYR A 331 -14.60 16.04 -12.87
C TYR A 331 -14.85 16.18 -11.36
N ASN A 332 -13.79 16.12 -10.56
CA ASN A 332 -13.89 16.16 -9.10
C ASN A 332 -14.01 17.58 -8.54
N ASP A 333 -13.91 18.61 -9.37
CA ASP A 333 -13.77 20.01 -8.95
C ASP A 333 -12.64 20.20 -7.93
N ARG A 334 -11.46 19.63 -8.25
CA ARG A 334 -10.27 19.70 -7.39
C ARG A 334 -9.08 20.24 -8.17
N PRO A 335 -8.31 21.17 -7.60
CA PRO A 335 -7.16 21.73 -8.29
C PRO A 335 -5.96 20.75 -8.31
N ASP A 336 -5.31 20.64 -9.46
CA ASP A 336 -4.04 19.93 -9.62
C ASP A 336 -2.86 20.75 -9.03
N LYS A 337 -2.75 20.77 -7.70
CA LYS A 337 -1.74 21.53 -6.97
C LYS A 337 -0.54 20.67 -6.59
N GLU A 338 0.67 21.17 -6.86
CA GLU A 338 1.90 20.56 -6.35
C GLU A 338 2.08 20.88 -4.85
N PRO A 339 2.59 19.94 -4.05
CA PRO A 339 2.96 20.21 -2.67
C PRO A 339 4.20 21.10 -2.60
N GLU A 340 4.27 21.86 -1.52
CA GLU A 340 5.40 22.72 -1.19
C GLU A 340 6.21 22.10 -0.05
N ASP A 341 7.53 22.25 -0.12
CA ASP A 341 8.42 21.84 0.96
C ASP A 341 8.31 22.80 2.13
N SER A 342 8.49 22.31 3.36
CA SER A 342 8.48 23.13 4.56
C SER A 342 9.38 22.54 5.65
N VAL A 343 9.86 23.41 6.54
CA VAL A 343 10.65 23.00 7.71
C VAL A 343 9.86 22.07 8.65
N ASP A 344 8.53 22.26 8.70
CA ASP A 344 7.62 21.46 9.52
C ASP A 344 7.06 20.24 8.77
N PHE A 345 7.59 19.91 7.59
CA PHE A 345 7.03 18.84 6.75
C PHE A 345 6.91 17.52 7.51
N LEU A 346 7.93 17.16 8.29
CA LEU A 346 7.98 15.92 9.07
C LEU A 346 7.25 16.01 10.42
N GLN A 347 6.58 17.12 10.73
CA GLN A 347 5.76 17.23 11.92
C GLN A 347 4.68 16.13 11.94
N GLY A 348 4.53 15.47 13.08
CA GLY A 348 3.64 14.31 13.28
C GLY A 348 4.25 12.96 12.90
N THR A 349 5.46 12.94 12.35
CA THR A 349 6.25 11.69 12.26
C THR A 349 6.95 11.41 13.59
N ARG A 350 7.23 10.13 13.86
CA ARG A 350 7.80 9.63 15.11
C ARG A 350 9.19 9.06 14.83
N ILE A 351 10.07 9.19 15.83
CA ILE A 351 11.35 8.49 15.87
C ILE A 351 11.06 7.03 16.27
N PRO A 352 11.67 6.02 15.62
CA PRO A 352 11.38 4.61 15.91
C PRO A 352 11.58 4.27 17.40
N SER A 353 10.67 3.48 17.96
CA SER A 353 10.85 2.84 19.27
C SER A 353 11.85 1.69 19.13
N GLU A 354 12.94 1.71 19.91
CA GLU A 354 13.96 0.63 19.92
C GLU A 354 13.44 -0.69 20.50
N ASN A 355 12.33 -0.67 21.25
CA ASN A 355 11.79 -1.85 21.90
C ASN A 355 10.50 -2.30 21.22
N VAL A 356 10.60 -3.25 20.30
CA VAL A 356 9.45 -4.02 19.82
C VAL A 356 9.79 -5.50 19.90
N ILE A 357 8.99 -6.24 20.66
CA ILE A 357 9.06 -7.69 20.74
C ILE A 357 8.17 -8.22 19.60
N PRO A 358 8.72 -8.82 18.54
CA PRO A 358 7.91 -9.46 17.51
C PRO A 358 7.27 -10.70 18.15
N GLN A 359 5.96 -10.66 18.41
CA GLN A 359 5.22 -11.83 18.85
C GLN A 359 4.26 -12.25 17.74
N GLU A 360 4.50 -13.42 17.16
CA GLU A 360 3.64 -13.99 16.12
C GLU A 360 2.35 -14.55 16.72
N ILE A 361 1.20 -14.15 16.16
CA ILE A 361 -0.10 -14.73 16.49
C ILE A 361 -0.28 -16.03 15.69
N SER A 362 -0.40 -17.17 16.38
CA SER A 362 -0.64 -18.45 15.71
C SER A 362 -2.01 -18.50 15.04
N ARG A 363 -2.04 -18.55 13.71
CA ARG A 363 -3.27 -18.65 12.90
C ARG A 363 -3.65 -20.08 12.51
N LYS A 364 -2.86 -21.10 12.89
CA LYS A 364 -3.06 -22.48 12.45
C LYS A 364 -3.97 -23.24 13.40
N GLY A 365 -5.05 -23.82 12.87
CA GLY A 365 -5.96 -24.67 13.66
C GLY A 365 -6.93 -23.91 14.57
N VAL A 366 -7.02 -22.57 14.41
CA VAL A 366 -7.90 -21.72 15.22
C VAL A 366 -9.34 -21.71 14.72
N ILE A 367 -10.25 -21.30 15.60
CA ILE A 367 -11.61 -20.90 15.25
C ILE A 367 -11.63 -19.37 15.32
N HIS A 368 -11.79 -18.74 14.15
CA HIS A 368 -11.78 -17.28 13.97
C HIS A 368 -13.19 -16.75 13.92
N MET A 369 -13.41 -15.64 14.61
CA MET A 369 -14.64 -14.87 14.70
C MET A 369 -14.29 -13.40 14.57
N GLN A 370 -15.18 -12.60 14.00
CA GLN A 370 -14.98 -11.18 13.80
C GLN A 370 -16.28 -10.40 13.99
N ALA A 371 -16.16 -9.15 14.43
CA ALA A 371 -17.24 -8.17 14.48
C ALA A 371 -16.70 -6.79 14.13
N ASP A 372 -17.55 -5.90 13.63
CA ASP A 372 -17.15 -4.53 13.31
C ASP A 372 -18.28 -3.52 13.56
N VAL A 373 -17.89 -2.29 13.89
CA VAL A 373 -18.81 -1.17 14.10
C VAL A 373 -18.18 0.14 13.65
N LEU A 374 -18.99 1.07 13.15
CA LEU A 374 -18.59 2.45 12.88
C LEU A 374 -19.04 3.38 14.00
N VAL A 375 -18.10 4.12 14.59
CA VAL A 375 -18.30 5.03 15.72
C VAL A 375 -17.91 6.46 15.33
N ASP A 376 -18.76 7.42 15.68
CA ASP A 376 -18.59 8.84 15.41
C ASP A 376 -17.66 9.50 16.44
N CYS A 377 -16.38 9.11 16.41
CA CYS A 377 -15.34 9.69 17.23
C CYS A 377 -13.96 9.57 16.55
N SER A 378 -12.96 10.24 17.12
CA SER A 378 -11.56 10.06 16.69
C SER A 378 -11.03 8.67 17.07
N LYS A 379 -10.11 8.13 16.27
CA LYS A 379 -9.45 6.84 16.57
C LYS A 379 -8.81 6.80 17.95
N LYS A 380 -8.25 7.92 18.40
CA LYS A 380 -7.66 8.05 19.74
C LYS A 380 -8.70 7.78 20.83
N ILE A 381 -9.87 8.40 20.74
CA ILE A 381 -10.97 8.22 21.71
C ILE A 381 -11.45 6.76 21.70
N ALA A 382 -11.74 6.21 20.51
CA ALA A 382 -12.15 4.81 20.38
C ALA A 382 -11.10 3.84 20.97
N PHE A 383 -9.83 4.06 20.65
CA PHE A 383 -8.72 3.24 21.13
C PHE A 383 -8.57 3.30 22.65
N GLU A 384 -8.56 4.50 23.23
CA GLU A 384 -8.44 4.71 24.67
C GLU A 384 -9.63 4.09 25.42
N PHE A 385 -10.85 4.23 24.90
CA PHE A 385 -12.04 3.61 25.47
C PHE A 385 -11.98 2.07 25.45
N ILE A 386 -11.75 1.48 24.27
CA ILE A 386 -11.76 0.03 24.09
C ILE A 386 -10.61 -0.67 24.83
N SER A 387 -9.43 -0.05 24.89
CA SER A 387 -8.26 -0.63 25.57
C SER A 387 -8.31 -0.47 27.09
N SER A 388 -9.11 0.47 27.61
CA SER A 388 -9.20 0.75 29.04
C SER A 388 -9.83 -0.40 29.84
N GLY A 389 -9.09 -0.87 30.85
CA GLY A 389 -9.58 -1.85 31.80
C GLY A 389 -10.77 -1.36 32.65
N ALA A 390 -10.89 -0.04 32.84
CA ALA A 390 -11.99 0.58 33.59
C ALA A 390 -13.28 0.66 32.78
N GLU A 391 -13.18 0.73 31.45
CA GLU A 391 -14.31 0.88 30.54
C GLU A 391 -14.87 -0.47 30.05
N LEU A 392 -14.16 -1.59 30.27
CA LEU A 392 -14.64 -2.92 29.91
C LEU A 392 -16.10 -3.21 30.33
N PRO A 393 -16.56 -2.82 31.54
CA PRO A 393 -17.94 -3.06 31.96
C PRO A 393 -18.99 -2.33 31.12
N ASN A 394 -18.60 -1.24 30.47
CA ASN A 394 -19.48 -0.39 29.68
C ASN A 394 -19.78 -0.99 28.31
N TRP A 395 -18.88 -1.83 27.76
CA TRP A 395 -19.08 -2.43 26.44
C TRP A 395 -19.14 -3.96 26.43
N LEU A 396 -18.42 -4.66 27.32
CA LEU A 396 -18.52 -6.12 27.50
C LEU A 396 -19.66 -6.50 28.46
N LYS A 397 -20.90 -6.12 28.10
CA LYS A 397 -22.12 -6.41 28.88
C LYS A 397 -22.56 -7.88 28.70
N LYS A 398 -23.38 -8.35 29.64
CA LYS A 398 -23.89 -9.73 29.66
C LYS A 398 -24.68 -10.04 28.40
N PHE A 399 -24.40 -11.19 27.77
CA PHE A 399 -25.13 -11.65 26.59
C PHE A 399 -25.47 -13.14 26.70
N GLY A 400 -26.75 -13.45 26.87
CA GLY A 400 -27.20 -14.83 27.06
C GLY A 400 -26.49 -15.51 28.23
N LYS A 401 -25.61 -16.48 27.93
CA LYS A 401 -24.80 -17.21 28.93
C LYS A 401 -23.37 -16.65 29.11
N ILE A 402 -22.99 -15.65 28.33
CA ILE A 402 -21.67 -15.02 28.40
C ILE A 402 -21.73 -13.95 29.50
N PRO A 403 -20.84 -14.02 30.49
CA PRO A 403 -20.86 -13.10 31.63
C PRO A 403 -20.37 -11.70 31.25
N GLN A 404 -20.79 -10.69 32.02
CA GLN A 404 -20.35 -9.30 31.88
C GLN A 404 -18.97 -9.10 32.51
N ALA A 405 -18.13 -8.25 31.89
CA ALA A 405 -16.88 -7.80 32.53
C ALA A 405 -17.18 -6.81 33.67
N LEU A 406 -16.53 -6.99 34.82
CA LEU A 406 -16.70 -6.14 36.01
C LEU A 406 -15.57 -5.12 36.17
N ASN A 407 -14.34 -5.53 35.92
CA ASN A 407 -13.16 -4.68 35.88
C ASN A 407 -11.97 -5.46 35.29
N ALA A 408 -10.86 -4.75 35.07
CA ALA A 408 -9.56 -5.37 34.91
C ALA A 408 -8.54 -4.82 35.91
N VAL A 409 -7.68 -5.70 36.42
CA VAL A 409 -6.60 -5.38 37.35
C VAL A 409 -5.28 -5.66 36.65
N ASN A 410 -4.44 -4.63 36.49
CA ASN A 410 -3.12 -4.78 35.90
C ASN A 410 -2.21 -5.59 36.83
N ILE A 411 -1.52 -6.58 36.27
CA ILE A 411 -0.42 -7.29 36.94
C ILE A 411 0.88 -6.48 36.76
N SER A 412 1.06 -5.92 35.57
CA SER A 412 2.14 -4.98 35.25
C SER A 412 1.84 -3.57 35.79
N SER A 413 2.84 -2.68 35.79
CA SER A 413 2.66 -1.26 36.19
C SER A 413 1.69 -0.50 35.28
N SER A 414 1.50 -0.97 34.06
CA SER A 414 0.63 -0.42 33.01
C SER A 414 0.00 -1.54 32.20
N TYR A 415 -0.83 -1.17 31.22
CA TYR A 415 -1.31 -2.06 30.17
C TYR A 415 -1.26 -1.33 28.83
N ASN A 416 -0.05 -0.95 28.41
CA ASN A 416 0.18 -0.11 27.23
C ASN A 416 1.46 -0.47 26.44
N THR A 417 2.16 -1.53 26.85
CA THR A 417 3.37 -2.00 26.18
C THR A 417 3.29 -3.51 25.97
N ALA A 418 3.88 -4.04 24.90
CA ALA A 418 3.95 -5.48 24.66
C ALA A 418 4.58 -6.21 25.87
N GLY A 419 3.97 -7.31 26.30
CA GLY A 419 4.31 -8.04 27.51
C GLY A 419 3.58 -7.59 28.77
N ASP A 420 2.90 -6.44 28.77
CA ASP A 420 2.07 -6.03 29.92
C ASP A 420 0.91 -7.01 30.12
N GLN A 421 0.60 -7.30 31.39
CA GLN A 421 -0.42 -8.28 31.76
C GLN A 421 -1.52 -7.66 32.63
N ARG A 422 -2.76 -8.14 32.46
CA ARG A 422 -3.90 -7.84 33.34
C ARG A 422 -4.78 -9.06 33.56
N ILE A 423 -5.60 -9.01 34.61
CA ILE A 423 -6.65 -9.99 34.90
C ILE A 423 -7.99 -9.30 34.68
N VAL A 424 -8.83 -9.86 33.81
CA VAL A 424 -10.21 -9.40 33.62
C VAL A 424 -11.13 -10.26 34.47
N HIS A 425 -11.93 -9.62 35.32
CA HIS A 425 -12.92 -10.29 36.16
C HIS A 425 -14.32 -10.15 35.58
N PHE A 426 -15.09 -11.22 35.65
CA PHE A 426 -16.45 -11.28 35.13
C PHE A 426 -17.47 -11.57 36.24
N ASP A 427 -18.76 -11.24 35.99
CA ASP A 427 -19.84 -11.63 36.89
C ASP A 427 -19.92 -13.15 37.04
N GLY A 428 -20.26 -13.63 38.24
CA GLY A 428 -20.21 -15.06 38.55
C GLY A 428 -18.83 -15.60 38.96
N GLY A 429 -17.83 -14.73 39.14
CA GLY A 429 -16.50 -15.10 39.70
C GLY A 429 -15.52 -15.68 38.68
N GLU A 430 -15.86 -15.63 37.40
CA GLU A 430 -14.96 -16.04 36.31
C GLU A 430 -13.86 -14.99 36.09
N SER A 431 -12.70 -15.42 35.60
CA SER A 431 -11.60 -14.52 35.23
C SER A 431 -10.73 -15.11 34.13
N VAL A 432 -10.03 -14.23 33.42
CA VAL A 432 -9.04 -14.58 32.40
C VAL A 432 -7.80 -13.69 32.56
N HIS A 433 -6.66 -14.21 32.13
CA HIS A 433 -5.41 -13.44 32.05
C HIS A 433 -5.21 -12.95 30.63
N GLU A 434 -4.97 -11.66 30.47
CA GLU A 434 -4.61 -11.05 29.19
C GLU A 434 -3.16 -10.57 29.23
N GLU A 435 -2.42 -10.82 28.15
CA GLU A 435 -1.05 -10.36 27.93
C GLU A 435 -0.99 -9.63 26.59
N LEU A 436 -0.55 -8.38 26.57
CA LEU A 436 -0.38 -7.61 25.33
C LEU A 436 0.71 -8.24 24.46
N ILE A 437 0.35 -8.51 23.20
CA ILE A 437 1.25 -8.99 22.15
C ILE A 437 1.79 -7.79 21.38
N THR A 438 0.89 -6.92 20.89
CA THR A 438 1.22 -5.65 20.23
C THR A 438 0.36 -4.51 20.77
N PHE A 439 0.92 -3.29 20.82
CA PHE A 439 0.20 -2.10 21.26
C PHE A 439 0.61 -0.91 20.38
N ASN A 440 -0.26 -0.57 19.43
CA ASN A 440 -0.05 0.48 18.44
C ASN A 440 -1.13 1.57 18.66
N PRO A 441 -0.84 2.61 19.47
CA PRO A 441 -1.83 3.62 19.84
C PRO A 441 -2.59 4.17 18.65
N SER A 442 -3.92 4.21 18.77
CA SER A 442 -4.86 4.68 17.73
C SER A 442 -4.90 3.88 16.42
N ALA A 443 -4.22 2.74 16.33
CA ALA A 443 -4.20 1.90 15.13
C ALA A 443 -4.70 0.48 15.42
N ASN A 444 -4.10 -0.19 16.40
CA ASN A 444 -4.51 -1.53 16.82
C ASN A 444 -3.82 -1.94 18.13
N TYR A 445 -4.35 -2.95 18.80
CA TYR A 445 -3.59 -3.70 19.78
C TYR A 445 -4.04 -5.16 19.73
N SER A 446 -3.15 -6.08 20.10
CA SER A 446 -3.46 -7.49 20.18
C SER A 446 -3.03 -8.06 21.53
N TYR A 447 -3.73 -9.11 21.96
CA TYR A 447 -3.48 -9.73 23.25
C TYR A 447 -3.78 -11.22 23.23
N LYS A 448 -3.04 -11.94 24.07
CA LYS A 448 -3.22 -13.37 24.33
C LYS A 448 -4.06 -13.53 25.59
N VAL A 449 -5.10 -14.35 25.52
CA VAL A 449 -5.97 -14.72 26.64
C VAL A 449 -5.62 -16.12 27.10
N THR A 450 -5.32 -16.28 28.38
CA THR A 450 -4.98 -17.56 29.01
C THR A 450 -5.73 -17.75 30.33
N LYS A 451 -5.55 -18.93 30.94
CA LYS A 451 -6.08 -19.28 32.26
C LYS A 451 -7.62 -19.12 32.38
N PHE A 452 -8.35 -19.56 31.36
CA PHE A 452 -9.81 -19.61 31.37
C PHE A 452 -10.33 -20.32 32.64
N SER A 453 -11.23 -19.68 33.39
CA SER A 453 -11.87 -20.29 34.57
C SER A 453 -13.03 -21.23 34.21
N SER A 454 -13.53 -21.20 32.97
CA SER A 454 -14.75 -21.87 32.54
C SER A 454 -14.51 -23.19 31.77
N ILE A 455 -15.58 -23.76 31.21
CA ILE A 455 -15.55 -24.96 30.35
C ILE A 455 -14.56 -24.85 29.18
N PHE A 456 -14.20 -23.63 28.74
CA PHE A 456 -13.26 -23.39 27.65
C PHE A 456 -11.86 -23.94 27.93
N LYS A 457 -11.41 -23.98 29.20
CA LYS A 457 -10.10 -24.56 29.58
C LYS A 457 -9.93 -26.03 29.16
N LYS A 458 -11.05 -26.76 29.03
CA LYS A 458 -11.02 -28.17 28.58
C LYS A 458 -10.68 -28.29 27.10
N PHE A 459 -10.94 -27.26 26.30
CA PHE A 459 -10.88 -27.32 24.83
C PHE A 459 -9.88 -26.34 24.20
N SER A 460 -9.48 -25.31 24.94
CA SER A 460 -8.49 -24.32 24.56
C SER A 460 -7.52 -24.03 25.72
N ASP A 461 -6.23 -23.90 25.42
CA ASP A 461 -5.23 -23.39 26.35
C ASP A 461 -5.05 -21.86 26.23
N GLU A 462 -5.30 -21.34 25.02
CA GLU A 462 -5.02 -19.95 24.66
C GLU A 462 -6.05 -19.44 23.63
N ALA A 463 -6.41 -18.16 23.75
CA ALA A 463 -7.07 -17.44 22.67
C ALA A 463 -6.29 -16.17 22.35
N TYR A 464 -6.50 -15.65 21.16
CA TYR A 464 -5.85 -14.45 20.67
C TYR A 464 -6.92 -13.48 20.23
N SER A 465 -6.73 -12.20 20.54
CA SER A 465 -7.61 -11.15 20.09
C SER A 465 -6.83 -10.01 19.49
N ILE A 466 -7.41 -9.40 18.46
CA ILE A 466 -6.88 -8.22 17.78
C ILE A 466 -7.99 -7.19 17.68
N MET A 467 -7.72 -5.98 18.13
CA MET A 467 -8.58 -4.82 17.96
C MET A 467 -7.97 -3.89 16.91
N TRP A 468 -8.75 -3.53 15.90
CA TRP A 468 -8.37 -2.64 14.81
C TRP A 468 -9.15 -1.33 14.88
N PHE A 469 -8.47 -0.23 14.56
CA PHE A 469 -9.05 1.10 14.49
C PHE A 469 -8.65 1.74 13.16
N ASP A 470 -9.58 1.77 12.22
CA ASP A 470 -9.40 2.41 10.92
C ASP A 470 -10.30 3.64 10.81
N THR A 471 -9.94 4.61 9.97
CA THR A 471 -10.84 5.73 9.64
C THR A 471 -11.61 5.44 8.34
N ILE A 472 -12.93 5.59 8.39
CA ILE A 472 -13.85 5.46 7.24
C ILE A 472 -14.83 6.63 7.29
N ASP A 473 -14.85 7.47 6.25
CA ASP A 473 -15.81 8.58 6.09
C ASP A 473 -15.95 9.46 7.35
N ASP A 474 -14.82 9.91 7.89
CA ASP A 474 -14.72 10.74 9.12
C ASP A 474 -15.16 10.05 10.42
N LYS A 475 -15.51 8.76 10.36
CA LYS A 475 -15.80 7.90 11.51
C LYS A 475 -14.67 6.91 11.78
N THR A 476 -14.63 6.36 12.98
CA THR A 476 -13.72 5.27 13.33
C THR A 476 -14.42 3.93 13.17
N ARG A 477 -13.90 3.05 12.32
CA ARG A 477 -14.26 1.63 12.31
C ARG A 477 -13.46 0.93 13.39
N ILE A 478 -14.16 0.29 14.32
CA ILE A 478 -13.58 -0.64 15.28
C ILE A 478 -13.85 -2.05 14.74
N SER A 479 -12.81 -2.84 14.50
CA SER A 479 -12.96 -4.27 14.16
C SER A 479 -12.34 -5.13 15.25
N TRP A 480 -13.08 -6.12 15.73
CA TRP A 480 -12.66 -7.06 16.75
C TRP A 480 -12.51 -8.44 16.14
N GLU A 481 -11.28 -8.96 16.10
CA GLU A 481 -11.00 -10.35 15.78
C GLU A 481 -10.74 -11.15 17.06
N TYR A 482 -11.32 -12.35 17.14
CA TYR A 482 -11.09 -13.27 18.24
C TYR A 482 -10.85 -14.69 17.71
N MET A 483 -9.80 -15.33 18.21
CA MET A 483 -9.29 -16.62 17.73
C MET A 483 -9.07 -17.56 18.89
N TYR A 484 -9.86 -18.63 18.97
CA TYR A 484 -9.60 -19.70 19.93
C TYR A 484 -8.64 -20.74 19.33
N THR A 485 -7.57 -21.08 20.05
CA THR A 485 -6.77 -22.27 19.72
C THR A 485 -7.49 -23.53 20.20
N ALA A 486 -7.41 -24.60 19.42
CA ALA A 486 -7.95 -25.90 19.83
C ALA A 486 -6.80 -26.83 20.19
N LYS A 487 -6.88 -27.51 21.34
CA LYS A 487 -5.83 -28.45 21.79
C LYS A 487 -5.61 -29.62 20.82
N ASN A 488 -6.67 -30.01 20.09
CA ASN A 488 -6.66 -31.05 19.08
C ASN A 488 -7.89 -30.95 18.18
N PHE A 489 -7.98 -31.83 17.18
CA PHE A 489 -9.06 -31.86 16.20
C PHE A 489 -10.47 -32.04 16.82
N PHE A 490 -10.63 -32.91 17.83
CA PHE A 490 -11.93 -33.11 18.49
C PHE A 490 -12.33 -31.91 19.35
N ALA A 491 -11.37 -31.34 20.08
CA ALA A 491 -11.58 -30.10 20.81
C ALA A 491 -12.05 -28.97 19.88
N ARG A 492 -11.52 -28.90 18.65
CA ARG A 492 -11.96 -27.93 17.64
C ARG A 492 -13.42 -28.11 17.26
N ILE A 493 -13.88 -29.34 17.04
CA ILE A 493 -15.29 -29.61 16.69
C ILE A 493 -16.22 -29.18 17.83
N ILE A 494 -15.90 -29.59 19.06
CA ILE A 494 -16.70 -29.24 20.24
C ILE A 494 -16.69 -27.74 20.47
N LEU A 495 -15.53 -27.09 20.41
CA LEU A 495 -15.39 -25.66 20.61
C LEU A 495 -16.19 -24.87 19.57
N LYS A 496 -16.18 -25.29 18.29
CA LYS A 496 -17.01 -24.68 17.25
C LYS A 496 -18.50 -24.82 17.54
N PHE A 497 -18.93 -25.98 18.04
CA PHE A 497 -20.31 -26.20 18.43
C PHE A 497 -20.72 -25.33 19.64
N VAL A 498 -19.88 -25.28 20.68
CA VAL A 498 -20.14 -24.48 21.90
C VAL A 498 -20.20 -22.98 21.56
N LEU A 499 -19.23 -22.44 20.82
CA LEU A 499 -19.19 -21.03 20.43
C LEU A 499 -20.42 -20.64 19.61
N ARG A 500 -20.89 -21.51 18.71
CA ARG A 500 -22.13 -21.32 17.97
C ARG A 500 -23.36 -21.37 18.87
N LEU A 501 -23.41 -22.29 19.83
CA LEU A 501 -24.55 -22.47 20.74
C LEU A 501 -24.73 -21.28 21.68
N ILE A 502 -23.63 -20.67 22.14
CA ILE A 502 -23.67 -19.45 22.96
C ILE A 502 -23.70 -18.16 22.14
N LYS A 503 -23.74 -18.27 20.80
CA LYS A 503 -23.81 -17.12 19.88
C LYS A 503 -22.68 -16.10 20.11
N TYR A 504 -21.43 -16.60 20.19
CA TYR A 504 -20.29 -15.76 20.55
C TYR A 504 -20.02 -14.61 19.55
N GLU A 505 -20.23 -14.82 18.24
CA GLU A 505 -20.14 -13.74 17.24
C GLU A 505 -21.20 -12.65 17.47
N GLU A 506 -22.43 -13.01 17.88
CA GLU A 506 -23.48 -12.04 18.21
C GLU A 506 -23.13 -11.27 19.48
N PHE A 507 -22.49 -11.91 20.47
CA PHE A 507 -21.93 -11.23 21.63
C PHE A 507 -20.84 -10.23 21.25
N MET A 508 -19.93 -10.61 20.35
CA MET A 508 -18.88 -9.71 19.88
C MET A 508 -19.49 -8.47 19.21
N GLN A 509 -20.47 -8.68 18.33
CA GLN A 509 -21.19 -7.58 17.67
C GLN A 509 -21.92 -6.69 18.69
N GLN A 510 -22.72 -7.28 19.58
CA GLN A 510 -23.45 -6.52 20.60
C GLN A 510 -22.51 -5.74 21.52
N SER A 511 -21.33 -6.28 21.82
CA SER A 511 -20.34 -5.58 22.65
C SER A 511 -19.77 -4.35 21.93
N LEU A 512 -19.50 -4.46 20.63
CA LEU A 512 -19.09 -3.30 19.82
C LEU A 512 -20.22 -2.28 19.67
N ASP A 513 -21.47 -2.74 19.55
CA ASP A 513 -22.65 -1.85 19.52
C ASP A 513 -22.79 -1.10 20.86
N ASN A 514 -22.59 -1.77 22.00
CA ASN A 514 -22.56 -1.11 23.31
C ASN A 514 -21.42 -0.07 23.41
N ALA A 515 -20.24 -0.38 22.86
CA ALA A 515 -19.12 0.57 22.83
C ALA A 515 -19.46 1.81 22.00
N LYS A 516 -20.08 1.61 20.83
CA LYS A 516 -20.58 2.70 19.99
C LYS A 516 -21.56 3.57 20.76
N ASP A 517 -22.58 2.95 21.37
CA ASP A 517 -23.61 3.68 22.12
C ASP A 517 -23.00 4.49 23.28
N TYR A 518 -22.06 3.91 24.02
CA TYR A 518 -21.37 4.60 25.11
C TYR A 518 -20.51 5.77 24.60
N ILE A 519 -19.73 5.56 23.54
CA ILE A 519 -18.84 6.60 23.00
C ILE A 519 -19.65 7.75 22.38
N GLU A 520 -20.75 7.45 21.68
CA GLU A 520 -21.56 8.45 20.99
C GLU A 520 -22.54 9.17 21.92
N ASN A 521 -23.06 8.49 22.96
CA ASN A 521 -24.17 9.00 23.78
C ASN A 521 -23.86 9.08 25.29
N GLY A 522 -22.84 8.38 25.80
CA GLY A 522 -22.42 8.42 27.21
C GLY A 522 -23.25 7.58 28.18
N ASP A 523 -24.00 6.59 27.68
CA ASP A 523 -25.00 5.80 28.44
C ASP A 523 -24.49 4.48 29.08
#